data_AF-A0A1D8PES2-F1
#
_entry.id   AF-A0A1D8PES2-F1
#
_cell.length_a   1.000
_cell.length_b   1.000
_cell.length_c   1.000
_cell.angle_alpha   90.00
_cell.angle_beta   90.00
_cell.angle_gamma   90.00
#
_symmetry.space_group_name_H-M   'P 1'
#
loop_
_entity.id
_entity.type
_entity.pdbx_description
1 polymer ?
#
loop_
_entity_poly.entity_id
_entity_poly.type
_entity_poly.pdbx_seq_one_letter_code
_entity_poly.pdbx_strand_id
1 'polypeptide(L)'
;MGFIRAFITRITRTQLETAKFGFYLLSPILVMYYVGLDTDKKFNLPGFWPDPSTLNQIPKEPHEIQAEIARIKRARLEKRKRLEEKARELGISEEDFEEEQQQEILS
;
A
#
# COMPACT_ATOMS: atom_id res chain seq x y z
N MET A 1 -0.54 51.15 -18.53
CA MET A 1 -0.74 50.56 -17.18
C MET A 1 -2.09 50.88 -16.53
N GLY A 2 -2.93 51.80 -17.06
CA GLY A 2 -4.22 52.16 -16.43
C GLY A 2 -5.27 51.06 -16.41
N PHE A 3 -5.33 50.23 -17.46
CA PHE A 3 -6.34 49.17 -17.58
C PHE A 3 -6.26 48.12 -16.46
N ILE A 4 -5.04 47.65 -16.15
CA ILE A 4 -4.81 46.66 -15.08
C ILE A 4 -5.19 47.23 -13.72
N ARG A 5 -4.84 48.49 -13.44
CA ARG A 5 -5.21 49.15 -12.18
C ARG A 5 -6.73 49.28 -12.04
N ALA A 6 -7.42 49.74 -13.09
CA ALA A 6 -8.88 49.86 -13.10
C ALA A 6 -9.59 48.50 -12.91
N PHE A 7 -9.03 47.44 -13.51
CA PHE A 7 -9.52 46.08 -13.33
C PHE A 7 -9.38 45.61 -11.88
N ILE A 8 -8.19 45.73 -11.29
CA ILE A 8 -7.93 45.29 -9.90
C ILE A 8 -8.82 46.04 -8.90
N THR A 9 -9.04 47.34 -9.09
CA THR A 9 -9.92 48.13 -8.20
C THR A 9 -11.40 47.75 -8.28
N ARG A 10 -11.84 47.07 -9.35
CA ARG A 10 -13.24 46.66 -9.54
C ARG A 10 -13.54 45.28 -8.94
N ILE A 11 -12.51 44.52 -8.53
CA ILE A 11 -12.70 43.17 -8.01
C ILE A 11 -13.35 43.23 -6.63
N THR A 12 -14.49 42.53 -6.46
CA THR A 12 -15.19 42.45 -5.18
C THR A 12 -14.58 41.39 -4.27
N ARG A 13 -14.79 41.49 -2.95
CA ARG A 13 -14.35 40.47 -1.98
C ARG A 13 -14.84 39.06 -2.36
N THR A 14 -16.11 38.95 -2.75
CA THR A 14 -16.71 37.67 -3.19
C THR A 14 -15.99 37.09 -4.40
N GLN A 15 -15.59 37.91 -5.38
CA GLN A 15 -14.83 37.43 -6.54
C GLN A 15 -13.45 36.88 -6.15
N LEU A 16 -12.77 37.49 -5.19
CA LEU A 16 -11.51 36.97 -4.65
C LEU A 16 -11.71 35.63 -3.94
N GLU A 17 -12.80 35.48 -3.18
CA GLU A 17 -13.16 34.23 -2.52
C GLU A 17 -13.46 33.11 -3.53
N THR A 18 -14.20 33.41 -4.61
CA THR A 18 -14.44 32.46 -5.70
C THR A 18 -13.17 32.07 -6.43
N ALA A 19 -12.27 33.03 -6.71
CA ALA A 19 -10.98 32.74 -7.34
C ALA A 19 -10.09 31.86 -6.45
N LYS A 20 -10.07 32.14 -5.13
CA LYS A 20 -9.37 31.32 -4.14
C LYS A 20 -9.92 29.89 -4.10
N PHE A 21 -11.25 29.74 -4.09
CA PHE A 21 -11.91 28.43 -4.16
C PHE A 21 -11.53 27.68 -5.45
N GLY A 22 -11.60 28.35 -6.60
CA GLY A 22 -11.20 27.76 -7.88
C GLY A 22 -9.75 27.31 -7.91
N PHE A 23 -8.83 28.12 -7.37
CA PHE A 23 -7.42 27.76 -7.26
C PHE A 23 -7.21 26.52 -6.35
N TYR A 24 -7.90 26.46 -5.21
CA TYR A 24 -7.82 25.31 -4.30
C TYR A 24 -8.42 24.03 -4.89
N LEU A 25 -9.47 24.15 -5.69
CA LEU A 25 -10.06 23.00 -6.38
C LEU A 25 -9.16 22.52 -7.53
N LEU A 26 -8.68 23.44 -8.37
CA LEU A 26 -7.94 23.10 -9.59
C LEU A 26 -6.50 22.69 -9.32
N SER A 27 -5.84 23.26 -8.31
CA SER A 27 -4.42 22.95 -8.04
C SER A 27 -4.13 21.45 -7.81
N PRO A 28 -4.82 20.69 -6.94
CA PRO A 28 -4.57 19.26 -6.80
C PRO A 28 -4.94 18.48 -8.06
N ILE A 29 -6.01 18.87 -8.76
CA ILE A 29 -6.43 18.22 -10.01
C ILE A 29 -5.35 18.37 -11.08
N LEU A 30 -4.82 19.58 -11.26
CA LEU A 30 -3.77 19.85 -12.24
C LEU A 30 -2.45 19.17 -11.87
N VAL A 31 -2.08 19.16 -10.60
CA VAL A 31 -0.89 18.42 -10.13
C VAL A 31 -1.08 16.93 -10.38
N MET A 32 -2.24 16.35 -10.06
CA MET A 32 -2.53 14.94 -10.34
C MET A 32 -2.62 14.63 -11.83
N TYR A 33 -3.14 15.54 -12.66
CA TYR A 33 -3.16 15.37 -14.11
C TYR A 33 -1.74 15.40 -14.70
N TYR A 34 -0.91 16.35 -14.25
CA TYR A 34 0.47 16.47 -14.72
C TYR A 34 1.36 15.36 -14.17
N VAL A 35 1.26 14.98 -12.90
CA VAL A 35 2.13 13.99 -12.24
C VAL A 35 1.57 12.58 -12.43
N GLY A 36 0.29 12.37 -12.19
CA GLY A 36 -0.35 11.06 -12.24
C GLY A 36 0.26 10.10 -11.22
N LEU A 37 0.38 8.83 -11.62
CA LEU A 37 1.02 7.77 -10.83
C LEU A 37 2.53 7.62 -11.13
N ASP A 38 3.00 8.18 -12.26
CA ASP A 38 4.40 8.10 -12.71
C ASP A 38 5.25 9.25 -12.13
N THR A 39 5.23 9.40 -10.80
CA THR A 39 6.08 10.38 -10.09
C THR A 39 7.56 10.14 -10.35
N ASP A 40 7.96 8.87 -10.46
CA ASP A 40 9.32 8.41 -10.71
C ASP A 40 9.87 8.92 -12.04
N LYS A 41 9.10 8.78 -13.12
CA LYS A 41 9.50 9.20 -14.48
C LYS A 41 9.50 10.71 -14.66
N LYS A 42 8.57 11.43 -14.02
CA LYS A 42 8.39 12.87 -14.25
C LYS A 42 9.35 13.74 -13.44
N PHE A 43 9.72 13.30 -12.24
CA PHE A 43 10.63 14.06 -11.39
C PHE A 43 12.09 13.60 -11.47
N ASN A 44 12.40 12.53 -12.22
CA ASN A 44 13.76 11.96 -12.37
C ASN A 44 14.49 11.87 -11.02
N LEU A 45 13.77 11.37 -10.00
CA LEU A 45 14.27 11.35 -8.63
C LEU A 45 15.42 10.33 -8.55
N PRO A 46 16.67 10.76 -8.24
CA PRO A 46 17.78 9.83 -8.11
C PRO A 46 17.51 8.91 -6.91
N GLY A 47 17.49 7.60 -7.15
CA GLY A 47 17.21 6.61 -6.10
C GLY A 47 15.73 6.49 -5.70
N PHE A 48 14.79 6.84 -6.60
CA PHE A 48 13.35 6.63 -6.35
C PHE A 48 13.03 5.18 -5.97
N TRP A 49 13.56 4.24 -6.73
CA TRP A 49 13.47 2.81 -6.43
C TRP A 49 14.66 2.39 -5.56
N PRO A 50 14.45 1.58 -4.52
CA PRO A 50 15.54 1.04 -3.73
C PRO A 50 16.48 0.24 -4.64
N ASP A 51 17.77 0.31 -4.36
CA ASP A 51 18.77 -0.46 -5.09
C ASP A 51 18.32 -1.94 -5.15
N PRO A 52 18.19 -2.54 -6.34
CA PRO A 52 17.83 -3.94 -6.48
C PRO A 52 18.65 -4.85 -5.57
N SER A 53 19.93 -4.52 -5.30
CA SER A 53 20.80 -5.31 -4.42
C SER A 53 20.31 -5.40 -2.96
N THR A 54 19.58 -4.40 -2.46
CA THR A 54 19.04 -4.37 -1.08
C THR A 54 17.68 -5.07 -0.96
N LEU A 55 17.04 -5.37 -2.09
CA LEU A 55 15.78 -6.12 -2.10
C LEU A 55 16.03 -7.60 -1.85
N ASN A 56 15.01 -8.27 -1.32
CA ASN A 56 15.03 -9.73 -1.17
C ASN A 56 15.24 -10.38 -2.54
N GLN A 57 16.44 -10.91 -2.76
CA GLN A 57 16.79 -11.62 -3.98
C GLN A 57 16.16 -13.02 -3.94
N ILE A 58 15.39 -13.34 -4.97
CA ILE A 58 14.89 -14.71 -5.15
C ILE A 58 16.12 -15.60 -5.46
N PRO A 59 16.33 -16.71 -4.73
CA PRO A 59 17.45 -17.60 -5.00
C PRO A 59 17.33 -18.14 -6.43
N LYS A 60 18.37 -17.93 -7.25
CA LYS A 60 18.38 -18.33 -8.68
C LYS A 60 19.00 -19.69 -8.89
N GLU A 61 19.97 -20.05 -8.05
CA GLU A 61 20.73 -21.29 -8.20
C GLU A 61 20.02 -22.48 -7.55
N PRO A 62 20.03 -23.68 -8.17
CA PRO A 62 19.31 -24.85 -7.65
C PRO A 62 19.69 -25.26 -6.21
N HIS A 63 20.93 -25.03 -5.80
CA HIS A 63 21.42 -25.36 -4.46
C HIS A 63 20.92 -24.36 -3.40
N GLU A 64 20.87 -23.06 -3.72
CA GLU A 64 20.30 -22.02 -2.87
C GLU A 64 18.80 -22.26 -2.67
N ILE A 65 18.09 -22.65 -3.74
CA ILE A 65 16.67 -22.99 -3.68
C ILE A 65 16.44 -24.18 -2.73
N GLN A 66 17.26 -25.23 -2.79
CA GLN A 66 17.13 -26.38 -1.90
C GLN A 66 17.39 -26.01 -0.43
N ALA A 67 18.40 -25.18 -0.17
CA ALA A 67 18.70 -24.68 1.17
C ALA A 67 17.53 -23.86 1.73
N GLU A 68 16.95 -22.98 0.91
CA GLU A 68 15.81 -22.16 1.29
C GLU A 68 14.53 -22.99 1.49
N ILE A 69 14.28 -23.99 0.65
CA ILE A 69 13.19 -24.96 0.86
C ILE A 69 13.38 -25.72 2.17
N ALA A 70 14.61 -26.16 2.48
CA ALA A 70 14.90 -26.83 3.75
C ALA A 70 14.65 -25.90 4.95
N ARG A 71 15.04 -24.63 4.86
CA ARG A 71 14.73 -23.59 5.86
C ARG A 71 13.22 -23.42 6.05
N ILE A 72 12.48 -23.27 4.96
CA ILE A 72 11.02 -23.13 4.96
C ILE A 72 10.34 -24.36 5.56
N LYS A 73 10.80 -25.58 5.21
CA LYS A 73 10.26 -26.83 5.77
C LYS A 73 10.46 -26.91 7.29
N ARG A 74 11.65 -26.54 7.80
CA ARG A 74 11.93 -26.48 9.24
C ARG A 74 11.01 -25.48 9.95
N ALA A 75 10.92 -24.25 9.43
CA ALA A 75 10.06 -23.21 9.98
C ALA A 75 8.57 -23.62 9.98
N ARG A 76 8.11 -24.30 8.92
CA ARG A 76 6.74 -24.84 8.84
C ARG A 76 6.50 -25.94 9.87
N LEU A 77 7.46 -26.84 10.09
CA LEU A 77 7.35 -27.93 11.06
C LEU A 77 7.33 -27.39 12.49
N GLU A 78 8.17 -26.40 12.82
CA GLU A 78 8.13 -25.71 14.12
C GLU A 78 6.81 -24.98 14.33
N LYS A 79 6.29 -24.29 13.31
CA LYS A 79 4.98 -23.63 13.37
C LYS A 79 3.85 -24.64 13.60
N ARG A 80 3.87 -25.80 12.90
CA ARG A 80 2.89 -26.87 13.10
C ARG A 80 2.92 -27.41 14.53
N LYS A 81 4.10 -27.73 15.06
CA LYS A 81 4.27 -28.19 16.45
C LYS A 81 3.71 -27.18 17.45
N ARG A 82 4.04 -25.90 17.29
CA ARG A 82 3.50 -24.82 18.15
C ARG A 82 1.99 -24.69 18.07
N LEU A 83 1.39 -24.93 16.90
CA LEU A 83 -0.06 -24.88 16.72
C LEU A 83 -0.74 -26.11 17.33
N GLU A 84 -0.14 -27.29 17.19
CA GLU A 84 -0.63 -28.55 17.77
C GLU A 84 -0.56 -28.52 19.31
N GLU A 85 0.53 -28.01 19.89
CA GLU A 85 0.66 -27.78 21.33
C GLU A 85 -0.41 -26.82 21.83
N LYS A 86 -0.64 -25.70 21.13
CA LYS A 86 -1.71 -24.74 21.48
C LYS A 86 -3.12 -25.33 21.34
N ALA A 87 -3.37 -26.12 20.30
CA ALA A 87 -4.66 -26.78 20.12
C ALA A 87 -4.93 -27.77 21.25
N ARG A 88 -3.90 -28.53 21.66
CA ARG A 88 -3.98 -29.45 22.79
C ARG A 88 -4.19 -28.73 24.14
N GLU A 89 -3.55 -27.58 24.35
CA GLU A 89 -3.76 -26.75 25.54
C GLU A 89 -5.17 -26.14 25.60
N LEU A 90 -5.73 -25.75 24.46
CA LEU A 90 -7.07 -25.16 24.37
C LEU A 90 -8.19 -26.22 24.32
N GLY A 91 -7.85 -27.50 24.21
CA GLY A 91 -8.83 -28.58 24.11
C GLY A 91 -9.66 -28.55 22.82
N ILE A 92 -9.22 -27.81 21.81
CA ILE A 92 -9.91 -27.69 20.53
C ILE A 92 -9.57 -28.93 19.71
N SER A 93 -10.54 -29.81 19.57
CA SER A 93 -10.51 -30.99 18.71
C SER A 93 -10.86 -30.60 17.26
N GLU A 94 -10.48 -31.43 16.29
CA GLU A 94 -10.90 -31.22 14.89
C GLU A 94 -12.43 -31.19 14.76
N GLU A 95 -13.14 -31.85 15.67
CA GLU A 95 -14.61 -31.90 15.76
C GLU A 95 -15.20 -30.51 16.07
N ASP A 96 -14.56 -29.70 16.93
CA ASP A 96 -15.04 -28.35 17.26
C ASP A 96 -15.01 -27.40 16.06
N PHE A 97 -14.01 -27.54 15.17
CA PHE A 97 -13.93 -26.74 13.94
C PHE A 97 -14.95 -27.17 12.88
N GLU A 98 -15.26 -28.48 12.80
CA GLU A 98 -16.30 -28.98 11.89
C GLU A 98 -17.69 -28.54 12.35
N GLU A 99 -17.95 -28.53 13.66
CA GLU A 99 -19.20 -28.03 14.23
C GLU A 99 -19.37 -26.52 14.02
N GLU A 100 -18.34 -25.70 14.24
CA GLU A 100 -18.40 -24.25 13.99
C GLU A 100 -18.63 -23.92 12.50
N GLN A 101 -17.92 -24.58 11.57
CA GLN A 101 -18.13 -24.35 10.14
C GLN A 101 -19.52 -24.79 9.66
N GLN A 102 -20.04 -25.92 10.17
CA GLN A 102 -21.39 -26.35 9.82
C GLN A 102 -22.44 -25.37 10.35
N GLN A 103 -22.25 -24.83 11.56
CA GLN A 103 -23.16 -23.82 12.11
C GLN A 103 -23.12 -22.50 11.33
N GLU A 104 -21.93 -22.02 10.91
CA GLU A 104 -21.78 -20.78 10.13
C GLU A 104 -22.36 -20.89 8.71
N ILE A 105 -22.30 -22.06 8.08
CA ILE A 105 -22.92 -22.30 6.76
C ILE A 105 -24.45 -22.36 6.87
N LEU A 106 -25.01 -22.72 8.03
CA LEU A 106 -26.45 -22.89 8.25
C LEU A 106 -27.16 -21.63 8.81
N SER A 107 -26.42 -20.58 9.19
CA SER A 107 -26.93 -19.28 9.66
C SER A 107 -26.98 -18.22 8.57
#